data_AF-A0A9X1B586-F1
#
_entry.id   AF-A0A9X1B586-F1
#
_cell.length_a   1.000
_cell.length_b   1.000
_cell.length_c   1.000
_cell.angle_alpha   90.00
_cell.angle_beta   90.00
_cell.angle_gamma   90.00
#
_symmetry.space_group_name_H-M   'P 1'
#
loop_
_entity.id
_entity.type
_entity.pdbx_description
1 polymer ?
#
loop_
_entity_poly.entity_id
_entity_poly.type
_entity_poly.pdbx_seq_one_letter_code
_entity_poly.pdbx_strand_id
1 'polypeptide(L)' 'MAQIIVVSESLERLQGFLIGIEWTNDSALSLIRVDAQQRTALLCDQDADEDRHWRLGPCGLEAMVDERGL' A
#
# COMPACT_ATOMS: atom_id res chain seq x y z
N MET A 1 -13.20 -2.09 7.41
CA MET A 1 -12.66 -1.07 6.49
C MET A 1 -11.51 -0.35 7.16
N ALA A 2 -10.34 -0.48 6.54
CA ALA A 2 -9.09 0.10 7.02
C ALA A 2 -8.25 0.67 5.87
N GLN A 3 -7.29 1.51 6.22
CA GLN A 3 -6.36 2.12 5.29
C GLN A 3 -5.06 1.32 5.19
N ILE A 4 -4.58 1.16 3.97
CA ILE A 4 -3.27 0.58 3.69
C ILE A 4 -2.39 1.66 3.08
N ILE A 5 -1.29 1.96 3.74
CA ILE A 5 -0.26 2.87 3.23
C ILE A 5 0.89 2.04 2.71
N VAL A 6 1.18 2.15 1.41
CA VAL A 6 2.32 1.49 0.78
C VAL A 6 3.35 2.55 0.41
N VAL A 7 4.54 2.45 0.98
CA VAL A 7 5.66 3.37 0.72
C VAL A 7 6.73 2.64 -0.09
N SER A 8 7.36 3.32 -1.04
CA SER A 8 8.46 2.76 -1.84
C SER A 8 9.62 3.74 -1.93
N GLU A 9 10.85 3.23 -2.03
CA GLU A 9 12.02 4.05 -2.33
C GLU A 9 12.10 4.41 -3.83
N SER A 10 11.35 3.70 -4.68
CA SER A 10 11.28 3.92 -6.13
C SER A 10 9.84 4.15 -6.58
N LEU A 11 9.61 5.27 -7.27
CA LEU A 11 8.31 5.59 -7.87
C LEU A 11 7.92 4.56 -8.94
N GLU A 12 8.87 4.15 -9.78
CA GLU A 12 8.67 3.16 -10.84
C GLU A 12 8.23 1.82 -10.25
N ARG A 13 8.83 1.42 -9.13
CA ARG A 13 8.43 0.19 -8.42
C ARG A 13 7.04 0.31 -7.84
N LEU A 14 6.70 1.45 -7.23
CA LEU A 14 5.35 1.70 -6.71
C LEU A 14 4.31 1.62 -7.84
N GLN A 15 4.59 2.26 -8.97
CA GLN A 15 3.72 2.23 -10.15
C GLN A 15 3.57 0.81 -10.70
N GLY A 16 4.67 0.07 -10.85
CA GLY A 16 4.64 -1.32 -11.30
C GLY A 16 3.83 -2.23 -10.37
N PHE A 17 3.96 -2.03 -9.05
CA PHE A 17 3.15 -2.75 -8.07
C PHE A 17 1.66 -2.44 -8.23
N LEU A 18 1.27 -1.16 -8.33
CA LEU A 18 -0.12 -0.76 -8.50
C LEU A 18 -0.74 -1.25 -9.81
N ILE A 19 0.06 -1.34 -10.88
CA ILE A 19 -0.36 -1.94 -12.16
C ILE A 19 -0.58 -3.45 -12.02
N GLY A 20 0.24 -4.12 -11.19
CA GLY A 20 0.14 -5.55 -10.93
C GLY A 20 -1.04 -5.94 -10.01
N ILE A 21 -1.69 -4.99 -9.35
CA ILE A 21 -2.91 -5.25 -8.59
C ILE A 21 -4.07 -5.40 -9.55
N GLU A 22 -4.77 -6.53 -9.46
CA GLU A 22 -6.02 -6.73 -10.18
C GLU A 22 -7.15 -5.98 -9.48
N TRP A 23 -7.50 -4.82 -10.02
CA TRP A 23 -8.61 -3.98 -9.55
C TRP A 23 -9.94 -4.50 -10.11
N THR A 24 -10.36 -5.71 -9.73
CA THR A 24 -11.69 -6.21 -10.10
C THR A 24 -12.77 -5.44 -9.36
N ASN A 25 -13.97 -5.31 -9.93
CA ASN A 25 -15.10 -4.64 -9.26
C ASN A 25 -15.51 -5.28 -7.93
N ASP A 26 -15.22 -6.57 -7.73
CA ASP A 26 -15.44 -7.30 -6.48
C ASP A 26 -14.22 -7.25 -5.54
N SER A 27 -13.18 -6.47 -5.86
CA SER A 27 -12.01 -6.35 -4.99
C SER A 27 -12.37 -5.52 -3.76
N ALA A 28 -12.13 -6.09 -2.58
CA ALA A 28 -12.20 -5.38 -1.30
C ALA A 28 -11.21 -4.20 -1.24
N LEU A 29 -10.23 -4.17 -2.15
CA LEU A 29 -9.16 -3.19 -2.20
C LEU A 29 -9.44 -2.09 -3.24
N SER A 30 -9.35 -0.83 -2.82
CA SER A 30 -9.54 0.35 -3.67
C SER A 30 -8.37 1.30 -3.56
N LEU A 31 -7.87 1.82 -4.70
CA LEU A 31 -6.84 2.86 -4.73
C LEU A 31 -7.46 4.22 -4.44
N ILE A 32 -7.01 4.88 -3.37
CA ILE A 32 -7.53 6.20 -2.98
C ILE A 32 -6.67 7.32 -3.56
N ARG A 33 -5.34 7.20 -3.42
CA ARG A 33 -4.40 8.25 -3.87
C ARG A 33 -3.01 7.69 -4.09
N VAL A 34 -2.29 8.26 -5.05
CA VAL A 34 -0.84 8.11 -5.20
C VAL A 34 -0.18 9.47 -5.01
N ASP A 35 0.79 9.54 -4.11
CA ASP A 35 1.68 10.68 -3.91
C ASP A 35 3.04 10.35 -4.53
N ALA A 36 3.31 10.91 -5.71
CA ALA A 36 4.56 10.68 -6.42
C ALA A 36 5.77 11.37 -5.76
N GLN A 37 5.57 12.46 -5.01
CA GLN A 37 6.66 13.17 -4.32
C GLN A 37 7.13 12.37 -3.11
N GLN A 38 6.18 11.84 -2.33
CA GLN A 38 6.48 11.00 -1.16
C GLN A 38 6.73 9.54 -1.54
N ARG A 39 6.44 9.14 -2.79
CA ARG A 39 6.50 7.75 -3.28
C ARG A 39 5.63 6.83 -2.42
N THR A 40 4.40 7.27 -2.19
CA THR A 40 3.42 6.60 -1.32
C THR A 40 2.11 6.39 -2.06
N ALA A 41 1.48 5.23 -1.86
CA ALA A 41 0.12 4.95 -2.27
C ALA A 41 -0.76 4.72 -1.03
N LEU A 42 -1.96 5.29 -1.06
CA LEU A 42 -3.01 5.06 -0.08
C LEU A 42 -4.09 4.20 -0.72
N LEU A 43 -4.34 3.05 -0.11
CA LEU A 43 -5.39 2.12 -0.49
C LEU A 43 -6.39 2.01 0.67
N CYS A 44 -7.60 1.59 0.34
CA CYS A 44 -8.64 1.25 1.30
C CYS A 44 -8.97 -0.23 1.11
N ASP A 45 -8.94 -0.99 2.19
CA ASP A 45 -9.36 -2.38 2.22
C ASP A 45 -10.65 -2.47 3.04
N GLN A 46 -11.73 -2.88 2.40
CA GLN A 46 -13.06 -2.98 3.01
C GLN A 46 -13.14 -4.11 4.05
N ASP A 47 -12.38 -5.18 3.82
CA ASP A 47 -12.40 -6.41 4.63
C ASP A 47 -11.38 -6.37 5.78
N ALA A 48 -10.42 -5.46 5.73
CA ALA A 48 -9.47 -5.28 6.82
C ALA A 48 -10.09 -4.55 8.02
N ASP A 49 -9.74 -5.03 9.23
CA ASP A 49 -10.19 -4.49 10.52
C ASP A 49 -9.22 -3.45 11.10
N GLU A 50 -8.01 -3.35 10.56
CA GLU A 50 -6.94 -2.50 11.10
C GLU A 50 -6.12 -1.84 9.99
N ASP A 51 -5.67 -0.61 10.23
CA ASP A 51 -4.80 0.14 9.33
C ASP A 51 -3.42 -0.54 9.26
N ARG A 52 -2.82 -0.56 8.06
CA ARG A 52 -1.53 -1.21 7.83
C ARG A 52 -0.56 -0.33 7.06
N HIS A 53 0.68 -0.29 7.52
CA HIS A 53 1.77 0.39 6.83
C HIS A 53 2.77 -0.63 6.30
N TRP A 54 3.01 -0.57 4.99
CA TRP A 54 3.89 -1.49 4.29
C TRP A 54 4.95 -0.73 3.52
N ARG A 55 6.15 -1.29 3.49
CA ARG A 55 7.23 -0.87 2.62
C ARG A 55 7.30 -1.81 1.43
N LEU A 56 7.35 -1.26 0.22
CA LEU A 56 7.61 -2.00 -1.00
C LEU A 56 9.13 -2.13 -1.21
N GLY A 57 9.68 -3.20 -0.65
CA GLY A 57 11.08 -3.56 -0.76
C GLY A 57 11.43 -4.20 -2.12
N PRO A 58 12.68 -4.65 -2.30
CA PRO A 58 13.14 -5.28 -3.53
C PRO A 58 12.47 -6.64 -3.81
N CYS A 59 12.00 -7.32 -2.76
CA CYS A 59 11.39 -8.64 -2.87
C CYS A 59 9.85 -8.62 -2.71
N GLY A 60 9.25 -7.45 -2.58
CA GLY A 60 7.81 -7.29 -2.41
C GLY A 60 7.43 -6.47 -1.19
N LEU A 61 6.24 -6.74 -0.67
CA LEU A 61 5.63 -6.02 0.44
C LEU A 61 6.21 -6.50 1.78
N GLU A 62 6.69 -5.55 2.58
CA GLU A 62 7.33 -5.78 3.88
C GLU A 62 6.56 -4.98 4.94
N ALA A 63 6.16 -5.63 6.04
CA ALA A 63 5.50 -4.94 7.14
C ALA A 63 6.47 -3.90 7.73
N MET A 64 6.02 -2.65 7.86
CA MET A 64 6.77 -1.68 8.63
C MET A 64 6.55 -2.01 10.10
N VAL A 65 7.62 -2.41 10.79
CA VAL A 65 7.59 -2.50 12.25
C VAL A 65 7.49 -1.06 12.73
N ASP A 66 6.35 -0.71 13.33
CA ASP A 66 6.24 0.57 14.03
C ASP A 66 7.29 0.55 15.14
N GLU A 67 8.27 1.45 15.09
CA GLU A 67 9.27 1.59 16.16
C GLU A 67 8.64 2.14 17.46
N ARG A 68 7.31 2.20 17.53
CA ARG A 68 6.52 2.40 18.75
C ARG A 68 5.79 1.11 19.09
N GLY A 69 6.52 0.15 19.65
CA GLY A 69 5.88 -0.86 20.50
C GLY A 69 5.18 -0.17 21.67
N LEU A 70 3.87 -0.01 21.58
CA LEU A 70 2.97 0.32 22.68
C LEU A 70 1.75 -0.60 22.62
#